data_AF-A0A1J5SHM1-F1
#
_entry.id   AF-A0A1J5SHM1-F1
#
_cell.length_a   1.000
_cell.length_b   1.000
_cell.length_c   1.000
_cell.angle_alpha   90.00
_cell.angle_beta   90.00
_cell.angle_gamma   90.00
#
_symmetry.space_group_name_H-M   'P 1'
#
loop_
_entity.id
_entity.type
_entity.pdbx_description
1 polymer ?
#
loop_
_entity_poly.entity_id
_entity_poly.type
_entity_poly.pdbx_seq_one_letter_code
_entity_poly.pdbx_strand_id
1 'polypeptide(L)' 'MVDKLSTLSRTKISEPFGRLDGERMKAIDRALLLVVGVI' A
#
# COMPACT_ATOMS: atom_id res chain seq x y z
N MET A 1 -1.64 -4.09 -6.58
CA MET A 1 -0.50 -5.03 -6.63
C MET A 1 0.45 -4.63 -5.52
N VAL A 2 0.60 -5.45 -4.48
CA VAL A 2 1.45 -5.15 -3.30
C VAL A 2 2.90 -5.56 -3.55
N ASP A 3 3.15 -6.38 -4.56
CA ASP A 3 4.47 -6.79 -5.07
C ASP A 3 5.22 -5.66 -5.82
N LYS A 4 4.52 -4.60 -6.25
CA LYS A 4 5.08 -3.47 -7.02
C LYS A 4 5.36 -2.25 -6.14
N LEU A 5 5.99 -2.46 -4.99
CA LEU A 5 6.32 -1.38 -4.06
C LEU A 5 7.41 -0.48 -4.65
N SER A 6 7.19 0.83 -4.57
CA SER A 6 8.18 1.83 -4.95
C SER A 6 8.01 3.09 -4.11
N THR A 7 9.12 3.76 -3.81
CA THR A 7 9.10 5.05 -3.13
C THR A 7 8.82 6.15 -4.15
N LEU A 8 7.82 6.99 -3.89
CA LEU A 8 7.42 8.08 -4.79
C LEU A 8 7.69 9.45 -4.17
N SER A 9 8.22 10.38 -4.96
CA SER A 9 8.33 11.80 -4.58
C SER A 9 6.95 12.42 -4.40
N ARG A 10 6.80 13.34 -3.45
CA ARG A 10 5.54 14.06 -3.20
C ARG A 10 5.04 14.83 -4.43
N THR A 11 5.96 15.27 -5.29
CA THR A 11 5.64 15.97 -6.55
C THR A 11 4.95 15.10 -7.59
N LYS A 12 5.01 13.77 -7.46
CA LYS A 12 4.35 12.81 -8.36
C LYS A 12 2.93 12.44 -7.91
N ILE A 13 2.45 12.97 -6.79
CA ILE A 13 1.15 12.63 -6.20
C ILE A 13 0.13 13.70 -6.58
N SER A 14 -0.92 13.30 -7.31
CA SER A 14 -2.05 14.14 -7.71
C SER A 14 -3.11 14.27 -6.61
N GLU A 15 -4.29 14.76 -6.95
CA GLU A 15 -5.45 14.77 -6.06
C GLU A 15 -5.80 13.35 -5.55
N PRO A 16 -6.29 13.22 -4.31
CA PRO A 16 -6.73 11.94 -3.77
C PRO A 16 -7.96 11.41 -4.52
N PHE A 17 -8.01 10.11 -4.79
CA PHE A 17 -9.14 9.45 -5.46
C PHE A 17 -10.05 8.64 -4.51
N GLY A 18 -9.77 8.64 -3.21
CA GLY A 18 -10.56 7.93 -2.22
C GLY A 18 -9.76 7.51 -0.98
N ARG A 19 -10.39 6.69 -0.14
CA ARG A 19 -9.80 6.11 1.06
C ARG A 19 -10.26 4.67 1.23
N LEU A 20 -9.37 3.80 1.67
CA LEU A 20 -9.68 2.42 1.99
C LEU A 20 -10.31 2.33 3.39
N ASP A 21 -11.30 1.46 3.53
CA ASP A 21 -11.87 1.10 4.82
C ASP A 21 -10.88 0.26 5.67
N GLY A 22 -11.19 0.10 6.96
CA GLY A 22 -10.31 -0.57 7.90
C GLY A 22 -10.07 -2.05 7.59
N GLU A 23 -11.06 -2.76 7.06
CA GLU A 23 -10.91 -4.18 6.70
C GLU A 23 -10.01 -4.34 5.48
N ARG A 24 -10.16 -3.48 4.47
CA ARG A 24 -9.26 -3.43 3.31
C ARG A 24 -7.84 -3.08 3.70
N MET A 25 -7.65 -2.13 4.63
CA MET A 25 -6.32 -1.79 5.14
C MET A 25 -5.64 -2.97 5.83
N LYS A 26 -6.35 -3.72 6.69
CA LYS A 26 -5.81 -4.94 7.34
C LYS A 26 -5.35 -5.99 6.33
N ALA A 27 -6.08 -6.15 5.23
CA ALA A 27 -5.71 -7.09 4.17
C ALA A 27 -4.40 -6.66 3.47
N ILE A 28 -4.22 -5.36 3.23
CA ILE A 28 -2.98 -4.81 2.67
C ILE A 28 -1.80 -5.01 3.62
N ASP A 29 -1.97 -4.75 4.92
CA ASP A 29 -0.89 -4.91 5.90
C ASP A 29 -0.37 -6.35 5.94
N ARG A 30 -1.27 -7.35 5.93
CA ARG A 30 -0.88 -8.76 5.88
C ARG A 30 -0.14 -9.12 4.59
N ALA A 31 -0.63 -8.65 3.45
CA ALA A 31 0.03 -8.87 2.16
C ALA A 31 1.41 -8.20 2.10
N LEU A 32 1.56 -7.02 2.71
CA LEU A 32 2.82 -6.30 2.76
C LEU A 32 3.87 -7.08 3.57
N LEU A 33 3.50 -7.58 4.75
CA LEU A 33 4.41 -8.40 5.59
C LEU A 33 4.95 -9.62 4.86
N LEU A 34 4.11 -10.27 4.06
CA LEU A 34 4.51 -11.38 3.21
C LEU A 34 5.49 -10.93 2.11
N VAL A 35 5.20 -9.82 1.43
CA VAL A 35 6.05 -9.31 0.34
C VAL A 35 7.44 -8.87 0.83
N VAL A 36 7.52 -8.29 2.04
CA VAL A 36 8.80 -7.86 2.62
C VAL A 36 9.56 -8.97 3.36
N GLY A 37 9.00 -10.20 3.42
CA GLY A 37 9.66 -11.35 4.03
C GLY A 37 9.79 -11.29 5.55
N VAL A 38 8.86 -10.60 6.22
CA VAL A 38 8.81 -10.52 7.69
C VAL A 38 8.11 -11.75 8.30
N ILE A 39 7.38 -12.51 7.48
CA ILE A 39 6.73 -13.79 7.80
C ILE A 39 6.94 -14.80 6.69
#